data_AF-A0A2E2YVD7-F1
#
_entry.id   AF-A0A2E2YVD7-F1
#
_cell.length_a   1.000
_cell.length_b   1.000
_cell.length_c   1.000
_cell.angle_alpha   90.00
_cell.angle_beta   90.00
_cell.angle_gamma   90.00
#
_symmetry.space_group_name_H-M   'P 1'
#
loop_
_entity.id
_entity.type
_entity.pdbx_description
1 polymer ?
#
loop_
_entity_poly.entity_id
_entity_poly.type
_entity_poly.pdbx_seq_one_letter_code
_entity_poly.pdbx_strand_id
1 'polypeptide(L)' 'MPIAVAELIQEAIETKTPKLRYLIGPDAESLMKARSSTSDEEWIGIGRMSDSEWRAYAAEHLDMQL' A
#
# COMPACT_ATOMS: atom_id res chain seq x y z
N MET A 1 2.62 -0.40 -14.32
CA MET A 1 3.89 -1.11 -14.59
C MET A 1 3.66 -2.62 -14.60
N PRO A 2 3.26 -3.23 -15.72
CA PRO A 2 2.93 -4.66 -15.75
C PRO A 2 4.14 -5.59 -15.53
N ILE A 3 5.32 -5.21 -16.04
CA ILE A 3 6.54 -6.03 -15.96
C ILE A 3 7.00 -6.18 -14.50
N ALA A 4 7.13 -5.08 -13.76
CA ALA A 4 7.52 -5.11 -12.35
C ALA A 4 6.57 -5.98 -11.50
N VAL A 5 5.27 -6.00 -11.83
CA VAL A 5 4.30 -6.87 -11.15
C VAL A 5 4.58 -8.33 -11.43
N ALA A 6 4.85 -8.69 -12.70
CA ALA A 6 5.18 -10.06 -13.07
C ALA A 6 6.47 -10.54 -12.39
N GLU A 7 7.51 -9.70 -12.37
CA GLU A 7 8.78 -9.99 -11.69
C GLU A 7 8.59 -10.22 -10.19
N LEU A 8 7.80 -9.38 -9.52
CA LEU A 8 7.54 -9.52 -8.09
C LEU A 8 6.70 -10.76 -7.77
N ILE A 9 5.74 -11.12 -8.63
CA ILE A 9 4.98 -12.37 -8.50
C ILE A 9 5.93 -13.57 -8.62
N GLN A 10 6.84 -13.55 -9.60
CA GLN A 10 7.84 -14.59 -9.77
C GLN A 10 8.73 -14.71 -8.53
N GLU A 11 9.26 -13.59 -8.01
CA GLU A 11 10.05 -13.58 -6.78
C GLU A 11 9.26 -14.18 -5.61
N ALA A 12 7.99 -13.80 -5.46
CA ALA A 12 7.14 -14.24 -4.37
C ALA A 12 6.88 -15.75 -4.37
N ILE A 13 6.86 -16.41 -5.54
CA ILE A 13 6.66 -17.87 -5.66
C ILE A 13 7.97 -18.66 -5.59
N GLU A 14 9.10 -18.06 -5.96
CA GLU A 14 10.40 -18.74 -6.00
C GLU A 14 11.21 -18.58 -4.71
N THR A 15 10.93 -17.55 -3.90
CA THR A 15 11.69 -17.28 -2.68
C THR A 15 11.53 -18.37 -1.61
N LYS A 16 12.60 -18.62 -0.86
CA LYS A 16 12.60 -19.52 0.30
C LYS A 16 12.07 -18.85 1.58
N THR A 17 11.86 -17.54 1.55
CA THR A 17 11.39 -16.74 2.68
C THR A 17 10.16 -15.91 2.28
N PRO A 18 9.02 -16.56 2.03
CA PRO A 18 7.83 -15.86 1.54
C PRO A 18 7.27 -14.90 2.60
N LYS A 19 6.70 -13.79 2.14
CA LYS A 19 5.99 -12.81 2.98
C LYS A 19 4.51 -12.80 2.63
N LEU A 20 3.67 -12.40 3.58
CA LEU A 20 2.23 -12.23 3.33
C LEU A 20 1.94 -11.05 2.38
N ARG A 21 2.79 -10.01 2.38
CA ARG A 21 2.62 -8.81 1.55
C ARG A 21 3.93 -8.47 0.86
N TYR A 22 3.83 -8.20 -0.44
CA TYR A 22 4.88 -7.65 -1.27
C TYR A 22 4.41 -6.28 -1.78
N LEU A 23 5.29 -5.28 -1.70
CA LEU A 23 4.95 -3.91 -2.08
C LEU A 23 5.50 -3.64 -3.47
N ILE A 24 4.70 -2.95 -4.28
CA ILE A 24 5.10 -2.57 -5.62
C ILE A 24 4.67 -1.16 -5.94
N GLY A 25 5.66 -0.33 -6.30
CA GLY A 25 5.46 1.07 -6.62
C GLY A 25 5.39 1.98 -5.39
N PRO A 26 5.58 3.29 -5.61
CA PRO A 26 5.69 4.28 -4.54
C PRO A 26 4.45 4.37 -3.66
N ASP A 27 3.26 4.25 -4.26
CA ASP A 27 1.97 4.29 -3.55
C ASP A 27 1.84 3.17 -2.49
N ALA A 28 2.27 1.95 -2.82
CA ALA A 28 2.23 0.83 -1.90
C ALA A 28 3.24 0.99 -0.74
N GLU A 29 4.40 1.58 -1.02
CA GLU A 29 5.41 1.90 -0.02
C GLU A 29 4.93 2.99 0.93
N SER A 30 4.36 4.08 0.40
CA SER A 30 3.78 5.17 1.19
C SER A 30 2.65 4.68 2.10
N LEU A 31 1.73 3.87 1.57
CA LEU A 31 0.62 3.32 2.34
C LEU A 31 1.12 2.43 3.49
N MET A 32 2.13 1.59 3.25
CA MET A 32 2.69 0.74 4.30
C MET A 32 3.50 1.49 5.34
N LYS A 33 4.19 2.56 4.92
CA LYS A 33 4.86 3.47 5.85
C LYS A 33 3.83 4.10 6.79
N ALA A 34 2.73 4.62 6.26
CA ALA A 34 1.64 5.15 7.08
C ALA A 34 1.05 4.10 8.01
N ARG A 35 0.77 2.88 7.51
CA ARG A 35 0.30 1.76 8.35
C ARG A 35 1.18 1.51 9.56
N SER A 36 2.51 1.64 9.42
CA SER A 36 3.47 1.40 10.50
C SER A 36 3.47 2.47 11.59
N SER A 37 2.93 3.66 11.30
CA SER A 37 2.89 4.82 12.20
C SER A 37 1.50 5.19 12.70
N THR A 38 0.46 4.45 12.29
CA THR A 38 -0.95 4.74 12.59
C THR A 38 -1.51 3.68 13.55
N SER A 39 -2.34 4.11 14.52
CA SER A 39 -3.06 3.18 15.40
C SER A 39 -4.04 2.30 14.63
N ASP A 40 -4.47 1.20 15.24
CA ASP A 40 -5.42 0.29 14.59
C ASP A 40 -6.78 0.96 14.37
N GLU A 41 -7.24 1.79 15.32
CA GLU A 41 -8.49 2.54 15.22
C GLU A 41 -8.46 3.59 14.11
N GLU A 42 -7.37 4.35 14.01
CA GLU A 42 -7.18 5.31 12.91
C GLU A 42 -7.10 4.59 11.56
N TRP A 43 -6.40 3.45 11.50
CA TRP A 43 -6.31 2.64 10.28
C TRP A 43 -7.68 2.12 9.84
N ILE A 44 -8.50 1.63 10.78
CA ILE A 44 -9.88 1.24 10.52
C ILE A 44 -10.71 2.44 10.06
N GLY A 45 -10.45 3.63 10.61
CA GLY A 45 -11.06 4.89 10.18
C GLY A 45 -10.81 5.19 8.71
N ILE A 46 -9.57 5.04 8.22
CA ILE A 46 -9.22 5.20 6.80
C ILE A 46 -10.04 4.23 5.94
N GLY A 47 -10.17 2.97 6.35
CA GLY A 47 -10.94 1.96 5.62
C GLY A 47 -12.45 2.20 5.54
N ARG A 48 -12.98 3.20 6.26
CA ARG A 48 -14.41 3.60 6.24
C ARG A 48 -14.68 4.82 5.36
N MET A 49 -13.64 5.48 4.86
CA MET A 49 -13.76 6.64 3.99
C MET A 49 -14.46 6.27 2.68
N SER A 50 -15.25 7.18 2.16
CA SER A 50 -15.68 7.14 0.75
C SER A 50 -14.48 7.31 -0.19
N ASP A 51 -14.62 6.91 -1.45
CA ASP A 51 -13.57 7.08 -2.47
C ASP A 51 -13.07 8.53 -2.58
N SER A 52 -13.96 9.53 -2.45
CA SER A 52 -13.59 10.94 -2.51
C SER A 52 -12.79 11.39 -1.28
N GLU A 53 -13.16 10.91 -0.09
CA GLU A 53 -12.43 11.20 1.15
C GLU A 53 -11.06 10.50 1.13
N TRP A 54 -11.00 9.26 0.65
CA TRP A 54 -9.76 8.52 0.48
C TRP A 54 -8.79 9.24 -0.47
N ARG A 55 -9.26 9.70 -1.63
CA ARG A 55 -8.42 10.44 -2.59
C ARG A 55 -7.83 11.72 -1.98
N ALA A 56 -8.66 12.47 -1.25
CA ALA A 56 -8.20 13.68 -0.56
C ALA A 56 -7.17 13.35 0.51
N TYR A 57 -7.46 12.36 1.36
CA TYR A 57 -6.56 11.89 2.41
C TYR A 57 -5.22 11.38 1.83
N ALA A 58 -5.26 10.58 0.78
CA ALA A 58 -4.07 10.00 0.15
C ALA A 58 -3.18 11.07 -0.49
N ALA A 59 -3.76 12.08 -1.13
CA ALA A 59 -3.02 13.20 -1.70
C ALA A 59 -2.38 14.08 -0.60
N GLU A 60 -3.10 14.33 0.50
CA GLU A 60 -2.63 15.21 1.58
C GLU A 60 -1.58 14.54 2.48
N HIS A 61 -1.78 13.25 2.81
CA HIS A 61 -1.02 12.58 3.88
C HIS A 61 -0.11 11.46 3.39
N LEU A 62 -0.33 10.90 2.20
CA LEU A 62 0.40 9.74 1.69
C LEU A 62 1.26 10.04 0.46
N ASP A 63 1.19 11.28 -0.06
CA ASP A 63 1.87 11.70 -1.30
C ASP A 63 1.52 10.79 -2.50
N MET A 64 0.29 10.24 -2.49
CA MET A 64 -0.21 9.37 -3.54
C MET A 64 -1.04 10.17 -4.55
N GLN A 65 -0.83 9.94 -5.84
CA GLN A 65 -1.62 10.55 -6.92
C GLN A 65 -2.66 9.55 -7.45
N LEU A 66 -3.80 9.46 -6.77
CA LEU A 66 -4.86 8.47 -7.02
C LEU A 66 -6.02 8.98 -7.88
#